data_AF-A0A7C4MKT0-F1
#
_entry.id   AF-A0A7C4MKT0-F1
#
_cell.length_a   1.000
_cell.length_b   1.000
_cell.length_c   1.000
_cell.angle_alpha   90.00
_cell.angle_beta   90.00
_cell.angle_gamma   90.00
#
_symmetry.space_group_name_H-M   'P 1'
#
loop_
_entity.id
_entity.type
_entity.pdbx_description
1 polymer ?
#
loop_
_entity_poly.entity_id
_entity_poly.type
_entity_poly.pdbx_seq_one_letter_code
_entity_poly.pdbx_strand_id
1 'polypeptide(L)'
;MPMFLINQKENLNKAIENIDRGHTYQALDIIQKHLKEIIETTNPTLTKIRDSINEYHQYLLDSKELLEKSTRETIDIESNIIEEAKNKINNAIHTLGTIEECCKTMTRCKEKLQ
;
A
#
# COMPACT_ATOMS: atom_id res chain seq x y z
N MET A 1 -26.39 -3.08 -16.36
CA MET A 1 -27.05 -2.19 -15.40
C MET A 1 -28.40 -1.63 -15.86
N PRO A 2 -28.59 -1.13 -17.11
CA PRO A 2 -29.89 -0.54 -17.49
C PRO A 2 -31.03 -1.57 -17.58
N MET A 3 -30.77 -2.79 -18.06
CA MET A 3 -31.81 -3.82 -18.23
C MET A 3 -32.42 -4.31 -16.89
N PHE A 4 -31.63 -4.36 -15.81
CA PHE A 4 -32.14 -4.73 -14.48
C PHE A 4 -33.11 -3.68 -13.95
N LEU A 5 -32.76 -2.39 -14.05
CA LEU A 5 -33.59 -1.27 -13.58
C LEU A 5 -34.86 -1.11 -14.43
N ILE A 6 -34.79 -1.37 -15.74
CA ILE A 6 -35.95 -1.38 -16.63
C ILE A 6 -36.93 -2.51 -16.21
N ASN A 7 -36.41 -3.72 -15.98
CA ASN A 7 -37.23 -4.85 -15.53
C ASN A 7 -37.85 -4.60 -14.13
N GLN A 8 -37.12 -3.91 -13.26
CA GLN A 8 -37.63 -3.54 -11.93
C GLN A 8 -38.84 -2.58 -12.04
N LYS A 9 -38.75 -1.57 -12.91
CA LYS A 9 -39.82 -0.59 -13.15
C LYS A 9 -41.07 -1.24 -13.73
N GLU A 10 -40.91 -2.18 -14.66
CA GLU A 10 -42.05 -2.91 -15.25
C GLU A 10 -42.79 -3.77 -14.23
N ASN A 11 -42.07 -4.47 -13.35
CA ASN A 11 -42.68 -5.28 -12.30
C ASN A 11 -43.49 -4.44 -11.29
N LEU A 12 -42.97 -3.27 -10.90
CA LEU A 12 -43.69 -2.35 -10.01
C LEU A 12 -44.94 -1.77 -10.69
N ASN A 13 -44.87 -1.41 -11.97
CA ASN A 13 -46.04 -0.94 -12.71
C ASN A 13 -47.14 -2.02 -12.80
N LYS A 14 -46.77 -3.29 -13.01
CA LYS A 14 -47.73 -4.41 -12.99
C LYS A 14 -48.34 -4.63 -11.60
N ALA A 15 -47.57 -4.43 -10.53
CA ALA A 15 -48.11 -4.51 -9.17
C ALA A 15 -49.15 -3.40 -8.94
N ILE A 16 -48.85 -2.16 -9.37
CA ILE A 16 -49.78 -1.02 -9.30
C ILE A 16 -51.06 -1.30 -10.10
N GLU A 17 -50.94 -1.80 -11.33
CA GLU A 17 -52.10 -2.16 -12.16
C GLU A 17 -53.00 -3.23 -11.51
N ASN A 18 -52.40 -4.18 -10.78
CA ASN A 18 -53.17 -5.19 -10.04
C ASN A 18 -53.85 -4.60 -8.79
N ILE A 19 -53.23 -3.63 -8.11
CA ILE A 19 -53.87 -2.91 -7.00
C ILE A 19 -55.08 -2.13 -7.51
N ASP A 20 -54.95 -1.40 -8.62
CA ASP A 20 -56.02 -0.60 -9.22
C ASP A 20 -57.22 -1.47 -9.65
N ARG A 21 -56.97 -2.74 -9.98
CA ARG A 21 -58.00 -3.75 -10.31
C ARG A 21 -58.59 -4.47 -9.09
N GLY A 22 -58.14 -4.14 -7.88
CA GLY A 22 -58.57 -4.83 -6.64
C GLY A 22 -57.94 -6.20 -6.43
N HIS A 23 -56.93 -6.59 -7.22
CA HIS A 23 -56.19 -7.85 -7.12
C HIS A 23 -55.00 -7.74 -6.17
N THR A 24 -55.24 -7.30 -4.93
CA THR A 24 -54.17 -6.97 -3.96
C THR A 24 -53.24 -8.15 -3.65
N TYR A 25 -53.75 -9.37 -3.60
CA TYR A 25 -52.91 -10.57 -3.38
C TYR A 25 -51.93 -10.81 -4.52
N GLN A 26 -52.36 -10.64 -5.77
CA GLN A 26 -51.47 -10.78 -6.94
C GLN A 26 -50.41 -9.68 -6.97
N ALA A 27 -50.77 -8.45 -6.57
CA ALA A 27 -49.80 -7.38 -6.42
C ALA A 27 -48.74 -7.69 -5.36
N LEU A 28 -49.14 -8.27 -4.22
CA LEU A 28 -48.20 -8.71 -3.17
C LEU A 28 -47.25 -9.80 -3.67
N ASP A 29 -47.74 -10.80 -4.41
CA ASP A 29 -46.90 -11.85 -4.98
C ASP A 29 -45.83 -11.30 -5.93
N ILE A 30 -46.21 -10.33 -6.77
CA ILE A 30 -45.28 -9.64 -7.69
C ILE A 30 -44.20 -8.90 -6.90
N ILE A 31 -44.60 -8.14 -5.87
CA ILE A 31 -43.67 -7.37 -5.04
C ILE A 31 -42.71 -8.30 -4.27
N GLN A 32 -43.21 -9.38 -3.69
CA GLN A 32 -42.38 -10.35 -2.96
C GLN A 32 -41.36 -11.03 -3.86
N LYS A 33 -41.79 -11.50 -5.04
CA LYS A 33 -40.90 -12.10 -6.03
C LYS A 33 -39.81 -11.10 -6.45
N HIS A 34 -40.21 -9.87 -6.71
CA HIS A 34 -39.31 -8.80 -7.11
C HIS A 34 -38.27 -8.45 -6.04
N LEU A 35 -38.68 -8.32 -4.77
CA LEU A 35 -37.76 -8.11 -3.65
C LEU A 35 -36.75 -9.26 -3.52
N LYS A 36 -37.21 -10.49 -3.72
CA LYS A 36 -36.33 -11.67 -3.70
C LYS A 36 -35.28 -11.61 -4.82
N GLU A 37 -35.68 -11.29 -6.05
CA GLU A 37 -34.75 -11.15 -7.18
C GLU A 37 -33.70 -10.05 -6.96
N ILE A 38 -34.09 -8.92 -6.35
CA ILE A 38 -33.16 -7.85 -5.97
C ILE A 38 -32.13 -8.39 -4.98
N ILE A 39 -32.59 -9.04 -3.90
CA ILE A 39 -31.71 -9.59 -2.87
C ILE A 39 -30.75 -10.63 -3.46
N GLU A 40 -31.26 -11.55 -4.26
CA GLU A 40 -30.48 -12.62 -4.90
C GLU A 40 -29.46 -12.08 -5.91
N THR A 41 -29.73 -10.94 -6.54
CA THR A 41 -28.80 -10.31 -7.51
C THR A 41 -27.75 -9.43 -6.81
N THR A 42 -28.19 -8.67 -5.81
CA THR A 42 -27.35 -7.67 -5.14
C THR A 42 -26.39 -8.33 -4.15
N ASN A 43 -26.83 -9.31 -3.37
CA ASN A 43 -25.99 -9.93 -2.33
C ASN A 43 -24.71 -10.59 -2.88
N PRO A 44 -24.75 -11.41 -3.95
CA PRO A 44 -23.54 -12.00 -4.51
C PRO A 44 -22.61 -10.94 -5.09
N THR A 45 -23.16 -9.90 -5.70
CA THR A 45 -22.37 -8.77 -6.24
C THR A 45 -21.66 -8.03 -5.12
N LEU A 46 -22.35 -7.68 -4.04
CA LEU A 46 -21.76 -7.02 -2.87
C LEU A 46 -20.70 -7.91 -2.19
N THR A 47 -20.96 -9.22 -2.12
CA THR A 47 -20.01 -10.21 -1.60
C THR A 47 -18.73 -10.22 -2.44
N LYS A 48 -18.83 -10.29 -3.76
CA LYS A 48 -17.65 -10.23 -4.66
C LYS A 48 -16.88 -8.93 -4.49
N ILE A 49 -17.56 -7.78 -4.41
CA ILE A 49 -16.91 -6.49 -4.20
C ILE A 49 -16.17 -6.49 -2.86
N ARG A 50 -16.81 -6.96 -1.78
CA ARG A 50 -16.18 -7.07 -0.46
C ARG A 50 -14.95 -7.96 -0.51
N ASP A 51 -15.04 -9.12 -1.14
CA ASP A 51 -13.96 -10.08 -1.20
C ASP A 51 -12.77 -9.52 -2.02
N SER A 52 -13.05 -8.84 -3.14
CA SER A 52 -12.01 -8.11 -3.89
C SER A 52 -11.38 -6.98 -3.08
N ILE A 53 -12.17 -6.20 -2.33
CA ILE A 53 -11.63 -5.15 -1.44
C ILE A 53 -10.70 -5.77 -0.40
N ASN A 54 -11.07 -6.90 0.20
CA ASN A 54 -10.25 -7.59 1.19
C ASN A 54 -8.92 -8.09 0.58
N GLU A 55 -8.97 -8.66 -0.64
CA GLU A 55 -7.78 -9.10 -1.36
C GLU A 55 -6.82 -7.92 -1.66
N TYR A 56 -7.35 -6.81 -2.19
CA TYR A 56 -6.56 -5.60 -2.42
C TYR A 56 -6.01 -5.00 -1.13
N HIS A 57 -6.79 -5.02 -0.04
CA HIS A 57 -6.33 -4.53 1.25
C HIS A 57 -5.14 -5.34 1.77
N GLN A 58 -5.22 -6.67 1.69
CA GLN A 58 -4.13 -7.54 2.11
C GLN A 58 -2.89 -7.32 1.25
N TYR A 59 -3.03 -7.24 -0.07
CA TYR A 59 -1.93 -6.95 -0.99
C TYR A 59 -1.22 -5.63 -0.64
N LEU A 60 -1.96 -4.59 -0.28
CA LEU A 60 -1.40 -3.30 0.13
C LEU A 60 -0.63 -3.39 1.45
N LEU A 61 -1.11 -4.18 2.41
CA LEU A 61 -0.42 -4.43 3.67
C LEU A 61 0.91 -5.17 3.43
N ASP A 62 0.87 -6.24 2.64
CA ASP A 62 2.06 -7.04 2.32
C ASP A 62 3.11 -6.20 1.56
N SER A 63 2.66 -5.37 0.61
CA SER A 63 3.53 -4.47 -0.14
C SER A 63 4.16 -3.40 0.75
N LYS A 64 3.42 -2.87 1.73
CA LYS A 64 3.93 -1.91 2.70
C LYS A 64 5.02 -2.54 3.57
N GLU A 65 4.80 -3.74 4.09
CA GLU A 65 5.78 -4.44 4.93
C GLU A 65 7.09 -4.71 4.16
N LEU A 66 6.99 -5.15 2.90
CA LEU A 66 8.15 -5.35 2.03
C LEU A 66 8.94 -4.07 1.80
N LEU A 67 8.24 -2.94 1.57
CA LEU A 67 8.89 -1.65 1.38
C LEU A 67 9.60 -1.17 2.66
N GLU A 68 8.95 -1.31 3.82
CA GLU A 68 9.55 -0.95 5.10
C GLU A 68 10.80 -1.78 5.40
N LYS A 69 10.76 -3.09 5.11
CA LYS A 69 11.90 -3.99 5.24
C LYS A 69 13.05 -3.58 4.31
N SER A 70 12.78 -3.39 3.02
CA SER A 70 13.80 -3.00 2.04
C SER A 70 14.42 -1.64 2.37
N THR A 71 13.62 -0.70 2.86
CA THR A 71 14.12 0.62 3.31
C THR A 71 15.08 0.47 4.49
N ARG A 72 14.74 -0.37 5.48
CA ARG A 72 15.61 -0.62 6.64
C ARG A 72 16.93 -1.26 6.22
N GLU A 73 16.88 -2.28 5.38
CA GLU A 73 18.07 -2.95 4.85
C GLU A 73 18.99 -1.96 4.10
N THR A 74 18.41 -1.03 3.33
CA THR A 74 19.17 0.01 2.63
C THR A 74 19.86 0.95 3.61
N ILE A 75 19.15 1.42 4.63
CA ILE A 75 19.71 2.29 5.68
C ILE A 75 20.86 1.60 6.42
N ASP A 76 20.71 0.31 6.73
CA ASP A 76 21.74 -0.46 7.43
C ASP A 76 23.01 -0.60 6.57
N ILE A 77 22.86 -0.88 5.27
CA ILE A 77 23.98 -0.95 4.32
C ILE A 77 24.70 0.40 4.23
N GLU A 78 23.95 1.49 4.01
CA GLU A 78 24.51 2.83 3.91
C GLU A 78 25.24 3.25 5.20
N SER A 79 24.68 2.93 6.36
CA SER A 79 25.29 3.20 7.66
C SER A 79 26.62 2.47 7.81
N ASN A 80 26.70 1.20 7.40
CA ASN A 80 27.94 0.42 7.43
C ASN A 80 29.01 1.01 6.49
N ILE A 81 28.63 1.43 5.28
CA ILE A 81 29.54 2.07 4.32
C ILE A 81 30.09 3.39 4.89
N ILE A 82 29.22 4.20 5.49
CA ILE A 82 29.62 5.47 6.12
C ILE A 82 30.60 5.21 7.27
N GLU A 83 30.34 4.21 8.11
CA GLU A 83 31.21 3.87 9.23
C GLU A 83 32.58 3.37 8.77
N GLU A 84 32.63 2.53 7.73
CA GLU A 84 33.88 2.09 7.11
C GLU A 84 34.66 3.28 6.53
N ALA A 85 33.97 4.20 5.85
CA ALA A 85 34.58 5.41 5.30
C ALA A 85 35.17 6.31 6.40
N LYS A 86 34.44 6.51 7.50
CA LYS A 86 34.95 7.26 8.67
C LYS A 86 36.22 6.62 9.24
N ASN A 87 36.24 5.30 9.39
CA ASN A 87 37.40 4.58 9.89
C ASN A 87 38.62 4.76 8.97
N LYS A 88 38.43 4.67 7.65
CA LYS A 88 39.49 4.95 6.68
C LYS A 88 40.00 6.39 6.75
N ILE A 89 39.11 7.36 6.87
CA ILE A 89 39.47 8.78 7.02
C ILE A 89 40.27 9.01 8.31
N ASN A 90 39.82 8.46 9.44
CA ASN A 90 40.52 8.59 10.72
C ASN A 90 41.94 8.00 10.66
N ASN A 91 42.10 6.84 10.03
CA ASN A 91 43.42 6.22 9.83
C ASN A 91 44.32 7.07 8.92
N ALA A 92 43.76 7.67 7.86
CA ALA A 92 44.49 8.57 6.97
C ALA A 92 44.94 9.84 7.71
N ILE A 93 44.06 10.45 8.53
CA ILE A 93 44.38 11.60 9.36
C ILE A 93 45.52 11.27 10.33
N HIS A 94 45.45 10.14 11.03
CA HIS A 94 46.51 9.71 11.94
C HIS A 94 47.85 9.55 11.21
N THR A 95 47.85 8.91 10.03
CA THR A 95 49.05 8.71 9.21
C THR A 95 49.64 10.04 8.71
N LEU A 96 48.79 10.99 8.32
CA LEU A 96 49.25 12.32 7.93
C LEU A 96 49.87 13.06 9.11
N GLY A 97 49.29 12.94 10.31
CA GLY A 97 49.85 13.51 11.54
C GLY A 97 51.24 12.97 11.88
N THR A 98 51.47 11.65 11.71
CA THR A 98 52.81 11.08 11.94
C THR A 98 53.82 11.53 10.90
N ILE A 99 53.43 11.65 9.62
CA ILE A 99 54.29 12.19 8.56
C ILE A 99 54.66 13.65 8.86
N GLU A 100 53.69 14.47 9.28
CA GLU A 100 53.93 15.88 9.63
C GLU A 100 54.97 16.02 10.75
N GLU A 101 54.86 15.20 11.80
CA GLU A 101 55.81 15.22 12.92
C GLU A 101 57.22 14.75 12.50
N CYS A 102 57.31 13.73 11.65
CA CYS A 102 58.58 13.30 11.05
C CYS A 102 59.22 14.42 10.24
N CYS A 103 58.45 15.11 9.39
CA CYS A 103 58.92 16.25 8.60
C CYS A 103 59.44 17.39 9.50
N LYS A 104 58.71 17.76 10.56
CA LYS A 104 59.16 18.76 11.55
C LYS A 104 60.47 18.36 12.21
N THR A 105 60.62 17.09 12.57
CA THR A 105 61.84 16.57 13.21
C THR A 105 63.04 16.62 12.26
N MET A 106 62.89 16.19 11.01
CA MET A 106 63.95 16.25 10.01
C MET A 106 64.41 17.69 9.76
N THR A 107 63.49 18.65 9.66
CA THR A 107 63.81 20.07 9.49
C THR A 107 64.67 20.58 10.65
N ARG A 108 64.27 20.28 11.91
CA ARG A 108 65.07 20.64 13.10
C ARG A 108 66.45 20.00 13.10
N CYS A 109 66.57 18.74 12.68
CA CYS A 109 67.87 18.07 12.58
C CYS A 109 68.77 18.74 11.54
N LYS A 110 68.20 19.14 10.38
CA LYS A 110 68.94 19.84 9.33
C LYS A 110 69.47 21.20 9.81
N GLU A 111 68.65 21.96 10.53
CA GLU A 111 69.05 23.27 11.10
C GLU A 111 70.20 23.17 12.10
N LYS A 112 70.30 22.06 12.86
CA LYS A 112 71.39 21.83 13.82
C LYS A 112 72.72 21.40 13.19
N LEU A 113 72.73 21.02 11.92
CA LEU A 113 73.93 20.55 11.21
C LEU A 113 74.59 21.66 10.35
N GLN A 114 74.01 22.87 10.35
CA GLN A 114 74.56 24.08 9.71
C GLN A 114 75.22 24.98 10.75
#